data_AF-A0A2T2WC77-F1
#
_entry.id   AF-A0A2T2WC77-F1
#
_cell.length_a   1.000
_cell.length_b   1.000
_cell.length_c   1.000
_cell.angle_alpha   90.00
_cell.angle_beta   90.00
_cell.angle_gamma   90.00
#
_symmetry.space_group_name_H-M   'P 1'
#
loop_
_entity.id
_entity.type
_entity.pdbx_description
1 polymer ?
#
loop_
_entity_poly.entity_id
_entity_poly.type
_entity_poly.pdbx_seq_one_letter_code
_entity_poly.pdbx_strand_id
1 'polypeptide(L)'
;MKRWQTLRAQINPLAGRLSQDPSYRLRSYQEVEQAARLGFTLDVNRATVDDWLQLPGLSIRQAQGLVRLRQAGVQFHCLEDVAAALGVASAQLARLAPVLSFCYYDDHSGTLPGLSLNQATAAQLCAVPGMPPALAQAVVQERSRRGPYQDLADLQRRLELAPDLVQTLMYYLRP
;
A
#
# COMPACT_ATOMS: atom_id res chain seq x y z
N MET A 1 -7.63 -11.25 29.98
CA MET A 1 -6.86 -10.38 29.05
C MET A 1 -6.74 -8.91 29.50
N LYS A 2 -7.69 -8.32 30.26
CA LYS A 2 -7.67 -6.87 30.63
C LYS A 2 -6.51 -6.41 31.55
N ARG A 3 -5.97 -7.28 32.42
CA ARG A 3 -4.96 -6.92 33.46
C ARG A 3 -3.62 -6.38 32.91
N TRP A 4 -3.18 -6.88 31.74
CA TRP A 4 -1.89 -6.49 31.14
C TRP A 4 -1.93 -5.12 30.45
N GLN A 5 -3.08 -4.75 29.87
CA GLN A 5 -3.29 -3.44 29.24
C GLN A 5 -3.29 -2.31 30.28
N THR A 6 -3.88 -2.57 31.47
CA THR A 6 -3.94 -1.59 32.56
C THR A 6 -2.57 -1.28 33.16
N LEU A 7 -1.72 -2.30 33.32
CA LEU A 7 -0.34 -2.14 33.82
C LEU A 7 0.55 -1.37 32.82
N ARG A 8 0.42 -1.64 31.51
CA ARG A 8 1.18 -0.93 30.46
C ARG A 8 0.78 0.55 30.34
N ALA A 9 -0.50 0.86 30.54
CA ALA A 9 -1.00 2.24 30.55
C ALA A 9 -0.60 3.04 31.81
N GLN A 10 -0.46 2.37 32.97
CA GLN A 10 0.03 3.00 34.20
C GLN A 10 1.52 3.37 34.12
N ILE A 11 2.32 2.58 33.41
CA ILE A 11 3.77 2.82 33.22
C ILE A 11 4.02 3.81 32.07
N ASN A 12 3.15 3.83 31.05
CA ASN A 12 3.24 4.77 29.94
C ASN A 12 1.86 5.33 29.54
N PRO A 13 1.51 6.56 29.96
CA PRO A 13 0.20 7.15 29.68
C PRO A 13 -0.06 7.40 28.18
N LEU A 14 0.98 7.45 27.33
CA LEU A 14 0.81 7.49 25.88
C LEU A 14 0.39 6.16 25.29
N ALA A 15 0.90 5.05 25.82
CA ALA A 15 0.50 3.72 25.37
C ALA A 15 -1.00 3.49 25.60
N GLY A 16 -1.54 3.98 26.72
CA GLY A 16 -2.97 3.99 26.99
C GLY A 16 -3.75 4.79 25.95
N ARG A 17 -3.34 6.04 25.69
CA ARG A 17 -3.99 6.92 24.70
C ARG A 17 -3.99 6.33 23.29
N LEU A 18 -2.84 5.89 22.78
CA LEU A 18 -2.71 5.28 21.46
C LEU A 18 -3.54 4.00 21.31
N SER A 19 -3.74 3.24 22.40
CA SER A 19 -4.57 2.04 22.37
C SER A 19 -6.08 2.30 22.42
N GLN A 20 -6.49 3.41 23.04
CA GLN A 20 -7.89 3.79 23.21
C GLN A 20 -8.39 4.65 22.04
N ASP A 21 -7.50 5.43 21.44
CA ASP A 21 -7.81 6.36 20.36
C ASP A 21 -6.79 6.20 19.22
N PRO A 22 -7.15 5.45 18.16
CA PRO A 22 -6.33 5.32 16.96
C PRO A 22 -6.09 6.63 16.21
N SER A 23 -6.89 7.68 16.48
CA SER A 23 -6.78 9.00 15.87
C SER A 23 -6.05 10.03 16.75
N TYR A 24 -5.42 9.56 17.83
CA TYR A 24 -4.72 10.42 18.78
C TYR A 24 -3.62 11.22 18.10
N ARG A 25 -3.70 12.56 18.22
CA ARG A 25 -2.67 13.48 17.71
C ARG A 25 -1.56 13.65 18.73
N LEU A 26 -0.34 13.32 18.33
CA LEU A 26 0.87 13.50 19.13
C LEU A 26 1.11 15.00 19.35
N ARG A 27 1.26 15.39 20.62
CA ARG A 27 1.27 16.80 21.03
C ARG A 27 2.65 17.44 20.99
N SER A 28 3.71 16.63 20.97
CA SER A 28 5.10 17.11 20.99
C SER A 28 6.03 16.11 20.33
N TYR A 29 7.23 16.57 19.95
CA TYR A 29 8.29 15.71 19.44
C TYR A 29 8.78 14.67 20.47
N GLN A 30 8.61 14.95 21.77
CA GLN A 30 8.88 13.95 22.81
C GLN A 30 7.85 12.81 22.78
N GLU A 31 6.57 13.13 22.53
CA GLU A 31 5.54 12.09 22.35
C GLU A 31 5.83 11.25 21.09
N VAL A 32 6.41 11.84 20.04
CA VAL A 32 6.83 11.13 18.82
C VAL A 32 7.89 10.08 19.12
N GLU A 33 8.96 10.43 19.84
CA GLU A 33 9.99 9.46 20.23
C GLU A 33 9.42 8.33 21.11
N GLN A 34 8.54 8.69 22.04
CA GLN A 34 7.89 7.71 22.92
C GLN A 34 6.95 6.80 22.13
N ALA A 35 6.19 7.34 21.18
CA ALA A 35 5.30 6.58 20.31
C ALA A 35 6.10 5.58 19.44
N ALA A 36 7.24 6.00 18.88
CA ALA A 36 8.15 5.11 18.14
C ALA A 36 8.61 3.92 19.00
N ARG A 37 9.03 4.17 20.25
CA ARG A 37 9.42 3.10 21.21
C ARG A 37 8.25 2.18 21.57
N LEU A 38 7.02 2.66 21.46
CA LEU A 38 5.81 1.88 21.68
C LEU A 38 5.35 1.09 20.44
N GLY A 39 6.04 1.26 19.30
CA GLY A 39 5.73 0.59 18.03
C GLY A 39 4.76 1.37 17.14
N PHE A 40 4.47 2.63 17.44
CA PHE A 40 3.72 3.48 16.53
C PHE A 40 4.59 3.82 15.32
N THR A 41 4.04 3.57 14.13
CA THR A 41 4.69 3.86 12.84
C THR A 41 3.65 4.42 11.88
N LEU A 42 4.01 5.47 11.17
CA LEU A 42 3.26 6.05 10.06
C LEU A 42 3.96 5.69 8.77
N ASP A 43 3.27 4.95 7.92
CA ASP A 43 3.76 4.63 6.59
C ASP A 43 3.50 5.80 5.64
N VAL A 44 4.57 6.42 5.17
CA VAL A 44 4.52 7.63 4.34
C VAL A 44 3.82 7.41 3.01
N ASN A 45 3.88 6.20 2.46
CA ASN A 45 3.33 5.86 1.15
C ASN A 45 1.86 5.38 1.22
N ARG A 46 1.32 5.16 2.43
CA ARG A 46 -0.09 4.80 2.66
C ARG A 46 -0.88 5.81 3.50
N ALA A 47 -0.19 6.73 4.19
CA ALA A 47 -0.80 7.71 5.06
C ALA A 47 -1.88 8.56 4.38
N THR A 48 -2.98 8.74 5.10
CA THR A 48 -4.06 9.69 4.79
C THR A 48 -3.72 11.08 5.33
N VAL A 49 -4.54 12.08 4.98
CA VAL A 49 -4.37 13.45 5.51
C VAL A 49 -4.48 13.44 7.03
N ASP A 50 -5.42 12.70 7.60
CA ASP A 50 -5.61 12.60 9.04
C ASP A 50 -4.42 11.92 9.74
N ASP A 51 -3.82 10.90 9.12
CA ASP A 51 -2.62 10.25 9.66
C ASP A 51 -1.45 11.23 9.76
N TRP A 52 -1.21 12.02 8.71
CA TRP A 52 -0.17 13.07 8.73
C TRP A 52 -0.46 14.15 9.80
N LEU A 53 -1.72 14.46 10.05
CA LEU A 53 -2.15 15.40 11.09
C LEU A 53 -2.04 14.82 12.52
N GLN A 54 -1.76 13.53 12.68
CA GLN A 54 -1.38 12.97 13.98
C GLN A 54 0.03 13.40 14.39
N LEU A 55 0.87 13.82 13.45
CA LEU A 55 2.24 14.26 13.71
C LEU A 55 2.28 15.77 14.03
N PRO A 56 3.05 16.20 15.03
CA PRO A 56 3.18 17.61 15.36
C PRO A 56 4.00 18.36 14.30
N GLY A 57 3.63 19.62 14.04
CA GLY A 57 4.41 20.52 13.19
C GLY A 57 4.11 20.43 11.69
N LEU A 58 3.11 19.64 11.28
CA LEU A 58 2.60 19.62 9.91
C LEU A 58 1.26 20.37 9.81
N SER A 59 1.16 21.27 8.84
CA SER A 59 -0.11 21.93 8.49
C SER A 59 -0.99 21.02 7.62
N ILE A 60 -2.30 21.27 7.63
CA ILE A 60 -3.24 20.56 6.76
C ILE A 60 -2.89 20.70 5.27
N ARG A 61 -2.36 21.86 4.86
CA ARG A 61 -1.91 22.08 3.48
C ARG A 61 -0.73 21.18 3.12
N GLN A 62 0.24 21.02 4.02
CA GLN A 62 1.39 20.13 3.84
C GLN A 62 0.95 18.66 3.76
N ALA A 63 0.08 18.22 4.68
CA ALA A 63 -0.49 16.88 4.65
C ALA A 63 -1.24 16.59 3.34
N GLN A 64 -2.09 17.51 2.88
CA GLN A 64 -2.77 17.40 1.60
C GLN A 64 -1.80 17.36 0.41
N GLY A 65 -0.72 18.14 0.47
CA GLY A 65 0.32 18.15 -0.57
C GLY A 65 1.00 16.78 -0.71
N LEU A 66 1.41 16.17 0.40
CA LEU A 66 2.02 14.84 0.42
C LEU A 66 1.08 13.77 -0.15
N VAL A 67 -0.19 13.79 0.27
CA VAL A 67 -1.19 12.84 -0.22
C VAL A 67 -1.46 13.03 -1.73
N ARG A 68 -1.51 14.28 -2.22
CA ARG A 68 -1.67 14.58 -3.65
C ARG A 68 -0.49 14.08 -4.48
N LEU A 69 0.74 14.27 -4.01
CA LEU A 69 1.94 13.77 -4.70
C LEU A 69 1.93 12.25 -4.78
N ARG A 70 1.57 11.58 -3.67
CA ARG A 70 1.39 10.12 -3.66
C ARG A 70 0.30 9.65 -4.63
N GLN A 71 -0.84 10.33 -4.67
CA GLN A 71 -1.92 10.04 -5.64
C GLN A 71 -1.49 10.27 -7.10
N ALA A 72 -0.51 11.13 -7.34
CA ALA A 72 0.10 11.35 -8.65
C ALA A 72 1.21 10.33 -8.99
N GLY A 73 1.45 9.34 -8.12
CA GLY A 73 2.43 8.27 -8.35
C GLY A 73 3.82 8.53 -7.76
N VAL A 74 4.00 9.58 -6.96
CA VAL A 74 5.28 9.81 -6.25
C VAL A 74 5.39 8.86 -5.06
N GLN A 75 6.47 8.11 -4.98
CA GLN A 75 6.85 7.34 -3.80
C GLN A 75 7.93 8.07 -3.01
N PHE A 76 7.81 8.03 -1.69
CA PHE A 76 8.84 8.54 -0.78
C PHE A 76 9.70 7.37 -0.30
N HIS A 77 11.01 7.47 -0.50
CA HIS A 77 11.97 6.44 -0.12
C HIS A 77 12.82 6.85 1.08
N CYS A 78 12.94 8.14 1.34
CA CYS A 78 13.65 8.67 2.48
C CYS A 78 13.02 9.96 3.03
N LEU A 79 13.55 10.41 4.18
CA LEU A 79 13.12 11.64 4.85
C LEU A 79 13.34 12.87 3.96
N GLU A 80 14.40 12.86 3.17
CA GLU A 80 14.76 13.93 2.24
C GLU A 80 13.71 14.12 1.15
N ASP A 81 13.08 13.05 0.65
CA ASP A 81 12.01 13.14 -0.34
C ASP A 81 10.78 13.85 0.22
N VAL A 82 10.40 13.51 1.46
CA VAL A 82 9.29 14.17 2.17
C VAL A 82 9.63 15.65 2.42
N ALA A 83 10.86 15.95 2.80
CA ALA A 83 11.33 17.32 3.02
C ALA A 83 11.26 18.14 1.73
N ALA A 84 11.73 17.58 0.62
CA ALA A 84 11.68 18.19 -0.71
C ALA A 84 10.23 18.45 -1.15
N ALA A 85 9.34 17.47 -0.97
CA ALA A 85 7.91 17.60 -1.28
C ALA A 85 7.19 18.69 -0.46
N LEU A 86 7.64 18.92 0.77
CA LEU A 86 7.13 19.98 1.64
C LEU A 86 7.82 21.33 1.42
N GLY A 87 8.89 21.40 0.64
CA GLY A 87 9.70 22.60 0.45
C GLY A 87 10.45 23.03 1.71
N VAL A 88 10.87 22.08 2.55
CA VAL A 88 11.55 22.33 3.83
C VAL A 88 12.89 21.60 3.90
N ALA A 89 13.75 22.01 4.84
CA ALA A 89 14.99 21.28 5.12
C ALA A 89 14.70 19.97 5.87
N SER A 90 15.39 18.87 5.53
CA SER A 90 15.23 17.57 6.19
C SER A 90 15.49 17.63 7.71
N ALA A 91 16.37 18.53 8.15
CA ALA A 91 16.61 18.81 9.57
C ALA A 91 15.34 19.21 10.35
N GLN A 92 14.35 19.83 9.69
CA GLN A 92 13.07 20.17 10.31
C GLN A 92 12.21 18.91 10.54
N LEU A 93 12.34 17.90 9.69
CA LEU A 93 11.62 16.62 9.79
C LEU A 93 12.36 15.57 10.60
N ALA A 94 13.63 15.80 10.98
CA ALA A 94 14.44 14.84 11.73
C ALA A 94 13.78 14.35 13.03
N ARG A 95 12.97 15.22 13.67
CA ARG A 95 12.22 14.86 14.90
C ARG A 95 11.01 13.97 14.65
N LEU A 96 10.55 13.88 13.40
CA LEU A 96 9.48 12.98 12.98
C LEU A 96 10.03 11.64 12.45
N ALA A 97 11.29 11.59 12.03
CA ALA A 97 11.93 10.40 11.49
C ALA A 97 11.69 9.10 12.28
N PRO A 98 11.70 9.09 13.64
CA PRO A 98 11.51 7.84 14.40
C PRO A 98 10.17 7.13 14.18
N VAL A 99 9.13 7.84 13.76
CA VAL A 99 7.80 7.25 13.50
C VAL A 99 7.51 7.09 12.01
N LEU A 100 8.36 7.60 11.12
CA LEU A 100 8.12 7.48 9.67
C LEU A 100 8.69 6.16 9.16
N SER A 101 7.85 5.41 8.45
CA SER A 101 8.24 4.19 7.77
C SER A 101 8.22 4.41 6.27
N PHE A 102 9.35 4.10 5.61
CA PHE A 102 9.54 4.18 4.17
C PHE A 102 9.45 2.79 3.58
N CYS A 103 8.25 2.23 3.58
CA CYS A 103 8.00 0.93 3.00
C CYS A 103 8.07 1.03 1.48
N TYR A 104 8.86 0.14 0.86
CA TYR A 104 8.78 -0.09 -0.57
C TYR A 104 7.52 -0.89 -0.84
N TYR A 105 6.56 -0.23 -1.47
CA TYR A 105 5.50 -0.92 -2.18
C TYR A 105 5.95 -0.93 -3.62
N ASP A 106 6.14 -2.13 -4.16
CA ASP A 106 6.12 -2.28 -5.59
C ASP A 106 4.75 -1.72 -6.04
N ASP A 107 4.64 -0.44 -6.42
CA ASP A 107 3.49 0.04 -7.22
C ASP A 107 3.65 -0.46 -8.66
N HIS A 108 4.79 -1.09 -8.97
CA HIS A 108 4.94 -2.07 -10.02
C HIS A 108 4.53 -3.49 -9.58
N SER A 109 3.89 -3.66 -8.42
CA SER A 109 2.97 -4.77 -8.15
C SER A 109 1.62 -4.52 -8.82
N GLY A 110 1.68 -4.05 -10.08
CA GLY A 110 0.87 -4.67 -11.11
C GLY A 110 1.03 -6.19 -11.13
N THR A 111 2.05 -6.80 -10.51
CA THR A 111 1.88 -8.15 -9.93
C THR A 111 0.81 -8.13 -8.83
N LEU A 112 -0.46 -8.13 -9.26
CA LEU A 112 -1.48 -8.98 -8.63
C LEU A 112 -0.76 -10.27 -8.19
N PRO A 113 -0.95 -10.77 -6.96
CA PRO A 113 -0.39 -12.06 -6.57
C PRO A 113 -0.77 -13.04 -7.67
N GLY A 114 0.23 -13.49 -8.45
CA GLY A 114 0.04 -13.92 -9.84
C GLY A 114 -1.32 -14.56 -10.03
N LEU A 115 -2.24 -13.79 -10.62
CA LEU A 115 -3.66 -14.08 -10.55
C LEU A 115 -3.86 -15.46 -11.17
N SER A 116 -4.37 -16.40 -10.37
CA SER A 116 -4.52 -17.77 -10.85
C SER A 116 -5.53 -17.79 -12.00
N LEU A 117 -5.04 -18.04 -13.20
CA LEU A 117 -5.78 -18.15 -14.44
C LEU A 117 -6.91 -19.17 -14.31
N ASN A 118 -6.69 -20.24 -13.54
CA ASN A 118 -7.65 -21.30 -13.33
C ASN A 118 -8.68 -21.03 -12.22
N GLN A 119 -8.48 -20.00 -11.38
CA GLN A 119 -9.37 -19.69 -10.25
C GLN A 119 -10.01 -18.29 -10.33
N ALA A 120 -9.42 -17.36 -11.08
CA ALA A 120 -9.86 -15.97 -11.15
C ALA A 120 -11.27 -15.82 -11.74
N THR A 121 -12.07 -14.90 -11.19
CA THR A 121 -13.35 -14.51 -11.78
C THR A 121 -13.14 -13.60 -13.00
N ALA A 122 -14.14 -13.49 -13.87
CA ALA A 122 -14.08 -12.57 -15.01
C ALA A 122 -13.83 -11.12 -14.56
N ALA A 123 -14.40 -10.69 -13.43
CA ALA A 123 -14.17 -9.35 -12.88
C ALA A 123 -12.71 -9.15 -12.43
N GLN A 124 -12.10 -10.16 -11.80
CA GLN A 124 -10.68 -10.13 -11.41
C GLN A 124 -9.75 -10.12 -12.64
N LEU A 125 -10.12 -10.86 -13.67
CA LEU A 125 -9.42 -10.91 -14.95
C LEU A 125 -9.48 -9.54 -15.68
N CYS A 126 -10.62 -8.85 -15.67
CA CYS A 126 -10.75 -7.49 -16.23
C CYS A 126 -9.85 -6.44 -15.53
N ALA A 127 -9.38 -6.71 -14.31
CA ALA A 127 -8.46 -5.83 -13.61
C ALA A 127 -7.00 -5.97 -14.11
N VAL A 128 -6.72 -6.96 -14.96
CA VAL A 128 -5.40 -7.17 -15.57
C VAL A 128 -5.20 -6.20 -16.74
N PRO A 129 -4.09 -5.44 -16.77
CA PRO A 129 -3.77 -4.58 -17.91
C PRO A 129 -3.76 -5.35 -19.24
N GLY A 130 -4.45 -4.80 -20.25
CA GLY A 130 -4.58 -5.43 -21.56
C GLY A 130 -5.65 -6.53 -21.64
N MET A 131 -6.43 -6.78 -20.59
CA MET A 131 -7.51 -7.77 -20.60
C MET A 131 -8.91 -7.13 -20.75
N PRO A 132 -9.48 -7.04 -21.96
CA PRO A 132 -10.83 -6.54 -22.15
C PRO A 132 -11.88 -7.52 -21.60
N PRO A 133 -13.10 -7.04 -21.26
CA PRO A 133 -14.17 -7.89 -20.71
C PRO A 133 -14.52 -9.12 -21.56
N ALA A 134 -14.46 -8.99 -22.89
CA ALA A 134 -14.71 -10.11 -23.81
C ALA A 134 -13.66 -11.23 -23.65
N LEU A 135 -12.38 -10.85 -23.49
CA LEU A 135 -11.29 -11.82 -23.29
C LEU A 135 -11.39 -12.48 -21.92
N ALA A 136 -11.66 -11.71 -20.86
CA ALA A 136 -11.86 -12.25 -19.52
C ALA A 136 -13.00 -13.29 -19.48
N GLN A 137 -14.11 -13.01 -20.17
CA GLN A 137 -15.22 -13.97 -20.29
C GLN A 137 -14.81 -15.22 -21.09
N ALA A 138 -14.10 -15.05 -22.20
CA ALA A 138 -13.62 -16.17 -23.02
C ALA A 138 -12.70 -17.10 -22.22
N VAL A 139 -11.80 -16.55 -21.40
CA VAL A 139 -10.92 -17.32 -20.48
C VAL A 139 -11.73 -18.20 -19.53
N VAL A 140 -12.74 -17.62 -18.87
CA VAL A 140 -13.58 -18.35 -17.90
C VAL A 140 -14.43 -19.42 -18.59
N GLN A 141 -15.00 -19.12 -19.76
CA GLN A 141 -15.80 -20.08 -20.52
C GLN A 141 -14.95 -21.25 -21.03
N GLU A 142 -13.78 -20.96 -21.57
CA GLU A 142 -12.91 -21.97 -22.17
C GLU A 142 -12.32 -22.92 -21.12
N ARG A 143 -11.89 -22.42 -19.95
CA ARG A 143 -11.47 -23.31 -18.85
C ARG A 143 -12.63 -24.13 -18.27
N SER A 144 -13.85 -23.61 -18.30
CA SER A 144 -15.04 -24.34 -17.84
C SER A 144 -15.41 -25.46 -18.83
N ARG A 145 -15.18 -25.24 -20.12
CA ARG A 145 -15.49 -26.19 -21.20
C ARG A 145 -14.42 -27.27 -21.39
N ARG A 146 -13.14 -26.89 -21.39
CA ARG A 146 -12.01 -27.80 -21.71
C ARG A 146 -11.14 -28.15 -20.50
N GLY A 147 -11.52 -27.69 -19.31
CA GLY A 147 -10.72 -27.86 -18.10
C GLY A 147 -9.60 -26.82 -17.98
N PRO A 148 -8.83 -26.87 -16.87
CA PRO A 148 -7.82 -25.86 -16.55
C PRO A 148 -6.75 -25.72 -17.64
N TYR A 149 -6.18 -24.53 -17.73
CA TYR A 149 -5.01 -24.26 -18.55
C TYR A 149 -3.77 -24.83 -17.87
N GLN A 150 -2.92 -25.51 -18.63
CA GLN A 150 -1.66 -26.05 -18.12
C GLN A 150 -0.60 -24.96 -17.95
N ASP A 151 -0.56 -24.03 -18.90
CA ASP A 151 0.36 -22.91 -18.95
C ASP A 151 -0.22 -21.77 -19.81
N LEU A 152 0.52 -20.67 -19.93
CA LEU A 152 0.12 -19.53 -20.75
C LEU A 152 0.21 -19.81 -22.26
N ALA A 153 1.03 -20.79 -22.69
CA ALA A 153 1.07 -21.21 -24.09
C ALA A 153 -0.20 -21.99 -24.49
N ASP A 154 -0.79 -22.73 -23.55
CA ASP A 154 -2.07 -23.39 -23.70
C ASP A 154 -3.22 -22.38 -23.74
N LEU A 155 -3.17 -21.34 -22.91
CA LEU A 155 -4.08 -20.19 -23.02
C LEU A 155 -4.00 -19.54 -24.41
N GLN A 156 -2.78 -19.25 -24.87
CA GLN A 156 -2.52 -18.64 -26.18
C GLN A 156 -3.12 -19.48 -27.31
N ARG A 157 -2.86 -20.80 -27.32
CA ARG A 157 -3.35 -21.71 -28.37
C ARG A 157 -4.86 -21.85 -28.35
N ARG A 158 -5.49 -21.94 -27.17
CA ARG A 158 -6.94 -22.17 -27.06
C ARG A 158 -7.77 -20.93 -27.41
N LEU A 159 -7.26 -19.73 -27.15
CA LEU A 159 -7.94 -18.46 -27.41
C LEU A 159 -7.35 -17.67 -28.58
N GLU A 160 -6.42 -18.27 -29.33
CA GLU A 160 -5.75 -17.67 -30.50
C GLU A 160 -5.19 -16.27 -30.22
N LEU A 161 -4.54 -16.11 -29.06
CA LEU A 161 -4.05 -14.80 -28.60
C LEU A 161 -2.77 -14.40 -29.34
N ALA A 162 -2.64 -13.09 -29.59
CA ALA A 162 -1.41 -12.51 -30.11
C ALA A 162 -0.24 -12.73 -29.11
N PRO A 163 0.97 -13.07 -29.59
CA PRO A 163 2.13 -13.32 -28.72
C PRO A 163 2.45 -12.14 -27.78
N ASP A 164 2.36 -10.91 -28.27
CA ASP A 164 2.66 -9.69 -27.49
C ASP A 164 1.71 -9.50 -26.31
N LEU A 165 0.43 -9.87 -26.50
CA LEU A 165 -0.56 -9.84 -25.45
C LEU A 165 -0.22 -10.88 -24.36
N VAL A 166 0.14 -12.10 -24.76
CA VAL A 166 0.53 -13.16 -23.81
C VAL A 166 1.80 -12.77 -23.04
N GLN A 167 2.75 -12.10 -23.69
CA GLN A 167 3.92 -11.53 -23.04
C GLN A 167 3.55 -10.48 -22.00
N THR A 168 2.54 -9.65 -22.28
CA THR A 168 2.04 -8.71 -21.28
C THR A 168 1.39 -9.45 -20.13
N LEU A 169 0.54 -10.45 -20.42
CA LEU A 169 -0.20 -11.21 -19.41
C LEU A 169 0.69 -12.07 -18.50
N MET A 170 1.88 -12.48 -18.94
CA MET A 170 2.81 -13.31 -18.13
C MET A 170 3.28 -12.64 -16.85
N TYR A 171 3.29 -11.31 -16.82
CA TYR A 171 3.63 -10.54 -15.63
C TYR A 171 2.51 -10.55 -14.58
N TYR A 172 1.28 -10.89 -14.98
CA TYR A 172 0.08 -10.76 -14.16
C TYR A 172 -0.57 -12.10 -13.80
N LEU A 173 -0.45 -13.12 -14.65
CA LEU A 173 -1.18 -14.38 -14.55
C LEU A 173 -0.26 -15.56 -14.18
N ARG A 174 -0.80 -16.50 -13.41
CA ARG A 174 -0.21 -17.83 -13.20
C ARG A 174 -1.22 -18.91 -13.57
N PRO A 175 -0.83 -20.01 -14.23
CA PRO A 175 -1.73 -21.15 -14.43
C PRO A 175 -2.28 -21.67 -13.10
#